data_AF-A0A9W7YCW5-F1
#
_entry.id   AF-A0A9W7YCW5-F1
#
_cell.length_a   1.000
_cell.length_b   1.000
_cell.length_c   1.000
_cell.angle_alpha   90.00
_cell.angle_beta   90.00
_cell.angle_gamma   90.00
#
_symmetry.space_group_name_H-M   'P 1'
#
loop_
_entity.id
_entity.type
_entity.pdbx_description
1 polymer ?
#
loop_
_entity_poly.entity_id
_entity_poly.type
_entity_poly.pdbx_seq_one_letter_code
_entity_poly.pdbx_strand_id
1 'polypeptide(L)'
;MKVLHLAVIRPQDRETAQPPTLILASASKLDSFSIFSRGSAEEMMRFFATTVAERTAVGQRQVVTENEYVAHVVRRHVQLAVVVITDKEYPEMVAMELATKVAREFEDQYSEAQIERATAGVAFDTLGEYLNSYQDPQQANTILRVQRELEDTKAVLHKTMEGLLDRNERLESLVDKSTHLSTQSKAFLKTAKKTNSCCIVM
;
A
#
# COMPACT_ATOMS: atom_id res chain seq x y z
N MET A 1 7.05 6.04 14.08
CA MET A 1 5.60 5.71 14.04
C MET A 1 4.82 6.68 13.14
N LYS A 2 4.74 6.44 11.83
CA LYS A 2 3.96 7.25 10.89
C LYS A 2 3.23 6.39 9.86
N VAL A 3 2.10 6.90 9.36
CA VAL A 3 1.45 6.39 8.14
C VAL A 3 1.98 7.21 6.96
N LEU A 4 2.61 6.56 6.00
CA LEU A 4 3.33 7.22 4.91
C LEU A 4 2.51 7.31 3.64
N HIS A 5 1.74 6.28 3.35
CA HIS A 5 0.94 6.19 2.13
C HIS A 5 -0.34 5.39 2.36
N LEU A 6 -1.40 5.81 1.71
CA LEU A 6 -2.69 5.15 1.72
C LEU A 6 -3.22 5.14 0.29
N ALA A 7 -3.58 3.96 -0.22
CA ALA A 7 -4.03 3.80 -1.59
C ALA A 7 -5.19 2.82 -1.71
N VAL A 8 -6.16 3.18 -2.55
CA VAL A 8 -7.24 2.35 -3.04
C VAL A 8 -6.93 1.98 -4.48
N ILE A 9 -6.86 0.69 -4.76
CA ILE A 9 -6.31 0.16 -6.00
C ILE A 9 -7.31 -0.86 -6.57
N ARG A 10 -7.55 -0.78 -7.89
CA ARG A 10 -8.12 -1.87 -8.66
C ARG A 10 -6.98 -2.73 -9.21
N PRO A 11 -6.62 -3.85 -8.56
CA PRO A 11 -5.55 -4.71 -9.02
C PRO A 11 -5.92 -5.38 -10.33
N GLN A 12 -4.94 -5.55 -11.21
CA GLN A 12 -5.05 -6.40 -12.38
C GLN A 12 -5.20 -7.86 -11.94
N ASP A 13 -6.08 -8.60 -12.61
CA ASP A 13 -6.11 -10.04 -12.44
C ASP A 13 -4.90 -10.67 -13.16
N ARG A 14 -4.18 -11.54 -12.46
CA ARG A 14 -2.97 -12.18 -13.00
C ARG A 14 -3.31 -13.20 -14.10
N GLU A 15 -4.53 -13.71 -14.14
CA GLU A 15 -4.96 -14.69 -15.15
C GLU A 15 -5.37 -14.04 -16.48
N THR A 16 -6.17 -12.96 -16.43
CA THR A 16 -6.67 -12.29 -17.64
C THR A 16 -5.76 -11.15 -18.10
N ALA A 17 -4.89 -10.64 -17.22
CA ALA A 17 -4.04 -9.47 -17.45
C ALA A 17 -4.80 -8.23 -17.96
N GLN A 18 -6.12 -8.16 -17.75
CA GLN A 18 -6.95 -7.00 -18.10
C GLN A 18 -8.13 -6.90 -17.14
N PRO A 19 -8.55 -5.68 -16.76
CA PRO A 19 -7.92 -4.39 -17.06
C PRO A 19 -6.61 -4.18 -16.27
N PRO A 20 -5.69 -3.29 -16.72
CA PRO A 20 -4.46 -3.01 -15.99
C PRO A 20 -4.73 -2.42 -14.62
N THR A 21 -3.77 -2.60 -13.71
CA THR A 21 -3.88 -2.07 -12.35
C THR A 21 -4.05 -0.56 -12.39
N LEU A 22 -5.02 -0.07 -11.63
CA LEU A 22 -5.35 1.35 -11.57
C LEU A 22 -5.41 1.79 -10.10
N ILE A 23 -4.62 2.80 -9.75
CA ILE A 23 -4.79 3.49 -8.48
C ILE A 23 -6.03 4.37 -8.60
N LEU A 24 -7.08 4.01 -7.88
CA LEU A 24 -8.35 4.72 -7.89
C LEU A 24 -8.23 6.00 -7.07
N ALA A 25 -7.65 5.93 -5.89
CA ALA A 25 -7.37 7.09 -5.07
C ALA A 25 -6.16 6.82 -4.19
N SER A 26 -5.36 7.85 -3.89
CA SER A 26 -4.20 7.71 -3.02
C SER A 26 -3.85 9.01 -2.32
N ALA A 27 -3.32 8.92 -1.11
CA ALA A 27 -2.77 10.03 -0.35
C ALA A 27 -1.41 9.63 0.26
N SER A 28 -0.47 10.58 0.30
CA SER A 28 0.90 10.36 0.78
C SER A 28 1.30 11.45 1.78
N LYS A 29 1.98 11.07 2.85
CA LYS A 29 2.54 12.00 3.84
C LYS A 29 4.01 11.67 4.06
N LEU A 30 4.86 12.41 3.36
CA LEU A 30 6.29 12.13 3.22
C LEU A 30 7.15 13.23 3.87
N ASP A 31 6.65 13.84 4.95
CA ASP A 31 7.33 14.95 5.61
C ASP A 31 8.68 14.55 6.22
N SER A 32 8.87 13.27 6.53
CA SER A 32 10.14 12.67 6.96
C SER A 32 11.19 12.62 5.85
N PHE A 33 10.80 12.71 4.58
CA PHE A 33 11.73 12.70 3.45
C PHE A 33 12.18 14.11 3.10
N SER A 34 13.41 14.23 2.63
CA SER A 34 13.92 15.48 2.06
C SER A 34 13.07 15.92 0.88
N ILE A 35 12.83 17.23 0.74
CA ILE A 35 12.00 17.82 -0.32
C ILE A 35 12.44 17.33 -1.71
N PHE A 36 13.75 17.16 -1.92
CA PHE A 36 14.32 16.69 -3.18
C PHE A 36 14.10 15.20 -3.47
N SER A 37 13.84 14.39 -2.45
CA SER A 37 13.59 12.94 -2.59
C SER A 37 12.12 12.56 -2.45
N ARG A 38 11.24 13.49 -2.01
CA ARG A 38 9.81 13.23 -1.78
C ARG A 38 9.10 12.68 -3.01
N GLY A 39 9.35 13.27 -4.18
CA GLY A 39 8.76 12.78 -5.44
C GLY A 39 9.14 11.33 -5.73
N SER A 40 10.43 11.00 -5.58
CA SER A 40 10.90 9.62 -5.77
C SER A 40 10.39 8.64 -4.74
N ALA A 41 10.27 9.07 -3.48
CA ALA A 41 9.68 8.27 -2.42
C ALA A 41 8.19 8.00 -2.72
N GLU A 42 7.44 9.00 -3.18
CA GLU A 42 6.02 8.83 -3.53
C GLU A 42 5.83 7.85 -4.69
N GLU A 43 6.59 8.00 -5.77
CA GLU A 43 6.56 7.07 -6.90
C GLU A 43 6.86 5.63 -6.43
N MET A 44 7.82 5.47 -5.52
CA MET A 44 8.18 4.18 -4.96
C MET A 44 7.07 3.59 -4.06
N MET A 45 6.44 4.40 -3.21
CA MET A 45 5.33 3.97 -2.36
C MET A 45 4.14 3.51 -3.21
N ARG A 46 3.81 4.24 -4.28
CA ARG A 46 2.75 3.86 -5.22
C ARG A 46 3.08 2.56 -5.94
N PHE A 47 4.31 2.40 -6.40
CA PHE A 47 4.78 1.16 -7.04
C PHE A 47 4.72 -0.04 -6.08
N PHE A 48 5.17 0.16 -4.85
CA PHE A 48 5.11 -0.87 -3.81
C PHE A 48 3.65 -1.25 -3.50
N ALA A 49 2.76 -0.27 -3.30
CA ALA A 49 1.35 -0.50 -3.05
C ALA A 49 0.67 -1.28 -4.20
N THR A 50 0.93 -0.88 -5.44
CA THR A 50 0.46 -1.56 -6.67
C THR A 50 0.93 -3.00 -6.70
N THR A 51 2.22 -3.23 -6.47
CA THR A 51 2.81 -4.57 -6.50
C THR A 51 2.20 -5.47 -5.42
N VAL A 52 2.05 -4.97 -4.19
CA VAL A 52 1.45 -5.76 -3.11
C VAL A 52 -0.03 -6.06 -3.40
N ALA A 53 -0.78 -5.11 -3.94
CA ALA A 53 -2.19 -5.30 -4.29
C ALA A 53 -2.37 -6.41 -5.34
N GLU A 54 -1.52 -6.46 -6.37
CA GLU A 54 -1.54 -7.51 -7.40
C GLU A 54 -1.16 -8.90 -6.87
N ARG A 55 -0.31 -8.96 -5.85
CA ARG A 55 0.22 -10.21 -5.27
C ARG A 55 -0.63 -10.77 -4.14
N THR A 56 -1.57 -9.99 -3.62
CA THR A 56 -2.50 -10.40 -2.57
C THR A 56 -3.71 -11.09 -3.20
N ALA A 57 -4.07 -12.30 -2.74
CA ALA A 57 -5.23 -13.00 -3.30
C ALA A 57 -6.56 -12.39 -2.81
N VAL A 58 -7.64 -12.62 -3.55
CA VAL A 58 -8.97 -12.11 -3.20
C VAL A 58 -9.42 -12.68 -1.86
N GLY A 59 -10.01 -11.84 -1.02
CA GLY A 59 -10.51 -12.20 0.31
C GLY A 59 -9.43 -12.29 1.39
N GLN A 60 -8.16 -11.96 1.08
CA GLN A 60 -7.05 -12.02 2.02
C GLN A 60 -6.75 -10.66 2.66
N ARG A 61 -6.29 -10.75 3.91
CA ARG A 61 -5.65 -9.66 4.66
C ARG A 61 -4.19 -10.04 4.84
N GLN A 62 -3.29 -9.14 4.47
CA GLN A 62 -1.87 -9.46 4.43
C GLN A 62 -1.03 -8.28 4.92
N VAL A 63 0.02 -8.60 5.67
CA VAL A 63 1.05 -7.66 6.13
C VAL A 63 2.34 -8.04 5.45
N VAL A 64 2.94 -7.07 4.77
CA VAL A 64 4.14 -7.25 3.95
C VAL A 64 5.23 -6.35 4.49
N THR A 65 6.29 -6.96 5.00
CA THR A 65 7.43 -6.22 5.53
C THR A 65 8.51 -6.11 4.46
N GLU A 66 9.00 -4.88 4.24
CA GLU A 66 10.15 -4.55 3.39
C GLU A 66 11.05 -3.57 4.13
N ASN A 67 12.15 -4.08 4.71
CA ASN A 67 13.07 -3.33 5.55
C ASN A 67 12.35 -2.62 6.73
N GLU A 68 12.41 -1.29 6.78
CA GLU A 68 11.79 -0.45 7.82
C GLU A 68 10.34 -0.06 7.53
N TYR A 69 9.80 -0.49 6.39
CA TYR A 69 8.43 -0.19 5.97
C TYR A 69 7.56 -1.44 5.97
N VAL A 70 6.29 -1.25 6.29
CA VAL A 70 5.30 -2.32 6.34
C VAL A 70 4.07 -1.90 5.55
N ALA A 71 3.67 -2.72 4.58
CA ALA A 71 2.41 -2.57 3.85
C ALA A 71 1.33 -3.48 4.45
N HIS A 72 0.21 -2.90 4.83
CA HIS A 72 -0.98 -3.57 5.33
C HIS A 72 -2.02 -3.55 4.24
N VAL A 73 -2.45 -4.72 3.78
CA VAL A 73 -3.30 -4.86 2.60
C VAL A 73 -4.56 -5.64 2.93
N VAL A 74 -5.68 -5.08 2.50
CA VAL A 74 -7.00 -5.72 2.56
C VAL A 74 -7.53 -5.81 1.13
N ARG A 75 -7.64 -7.03 0.61
CA ARG A 75 -8.28 -7.30 -0.68
C ARG A 75 -9.62 -7.97 -0.45
N ARG A 76 -10.71 -7.22 -0.51
CA ARG A 76 -12.07 -7.75 -0.22
C ARG A 76 -12.62 -8.58 -1.38
N HIS A 77 -12.60 -8.04 -2.59
CA HIS A 77 -13.10 -8.69 -3.80
C HIS A 77 -12.12 -8.47 -4.98
N VAL A 78 -12.48 -8.96 -6.17
CA VAL A 78 -11.58 -9.02 -7.35
C VAL A 78 -11.02 -7.64 -7.71
N GLN A 79 -11.87 -6.62 -7.65
CA GLN A 79 -11.64 -5.28 -8.21
C GLN A 79 -11.19 -4.24 -7.17
N LEU A 80 -11.02 -4.62 -5.90
CA LEU A 80 -10.70 -3.67 -4.82
C LEU A 80 -9.66 -4.22 -3.85
N ALA A 81 -8.56 -3.51 -3.76
CA ALA A 81 -7.54 -3.68 -2.74
C ALA A 81 -7.22 -2.32 -2.10
N VAL A 82 -7.14 -2.29 -0.77
CA VAL A 82 -6.67 -1.11 -0.02
C VAL A 82 -5.32 -1.43 0.60
N VAL A 83 -4.37 -0.53 0.42
CA VAL A 83 -2.99 -0.65 0.91
C VAL A 83 -2.64 0.55 1.79
N VAL A 84 -2.22 0.28 3.01
CA VAL A 84 -1.66 1.26 3.95
C VAL A 84 -0.18 0.96 4.11
N ILE A 85 0.70 1.93 3.87
CA ILE A 85 2.14 1.80 4.14
C ILE A 85 2.50 2.61 5.36
N THR A 86 3.14 1.97 6.33
CA THR A 86 3.59 2.59 7.58
C THR A 86 5.07 2.31 7.84
N ASP A 87 5.63 3.05 8.79
CA ASP A 87 6.85 2.61 9.46
C ASP A 87 6.59 1.28 10.22
N LYS A 88 7.64 0.48 10.41
CA LYS A 88 7.59 -0.78 11.18
C LYS A 88 7.12 -0.63 12.63
N GLU A 89 7.39 0.52 13.24
CA GLU A 89 6.96 0.80 14.61
C GLU A 89 5.46 1.11 14.75
N TYR A 90 4.77 1.38 13.64
CA TYR A 90 3.35 1.75 13.68
C TYR A 90 2.49 0.52 14.07
N PRO A 91 1.45 0.66 14.92
CA PRO A 91 0.70 -0.48 15.41
C PRO A 91 -0.07 -1.17 14.28
N GLU A 92 0.24 -2.44 14.03
CA GLU A 92 -0.35 -3.23 12.93
C GLU A 92 -1.88 -3.25 12.98
N MET A 93 -2.46 -3.48 14.17
CA MET A 93 -3.91 -3.53 14.34
C MET A 93 -4.59 -2.23 13.87
N VAL A 94 -3.98 -1.09 14.12
CA VAL A 94 -4.52 0.22 13.72
C VAL A 94 -4.42 0.40 12.21
N ALA A 95 -3.31 -0.02 11.59
CA ALA A 95 -3.14 0.09 10.14
C ALA A 95 -4.09 -0.86 9.39
N MET A 96 -4.29 -2.08 9.87
CA MET A 96 -5.21 -3.04 9.27
C MET A 96 -6.68 -2.61 9.40
N GLU A 97 -7.05 -2.00 10.53
CA GLU A 97 -8.38 -1.41 10.70
C GLU A 97 -8.58 -0.23 9.75
N LEU A 98 -7.61 0.68 9.65
CA LEU A 98 -7.66 1.78 8.69
C LEU A 98 -7.87 1.27 7.26
N ALA A 99 -7.13 0.25 6.82
CA ALA A 99 -7.32 -0.36 5.51
C ALA A 99 -8.75 -0.91 5.32
N THR A 100 -9.29 -1.57 6.35
CA THR A 100 -10.63 -2.17 6.32
C THR A 100 -11.73 -1.10 6.29
N LYS A 101 -11.56 -0.04 7.08
CA LYS A 101 -12.47 1.11 7.13
C LYS A 101 -12.54 1.81 5.78
N VAL A 102 -11.38 2.12 5.19
CA VAL A 102 -11.30 2.75 3.87
C VAL A 102 -11.91 1.86 2.80
N ALA A 103 -11.72 0.53 2.87
CA ALA A 103 -12.33 -0.39 1.92
C ALA A 103 -13.87 -0.35 2.00
N ARG A 104 -14.44 -0.38 3.21
CA ARG A 104 -15.90 -0.30 3.43
C ARG A 104 -16.49 1.00 2.90
N GLU A 105 -15.92 2.13 3.29
CA GLU A 105 -16.45 3.45 2.87
C GLU A 105 -16.33 3.66 1.37
N PHE A 106 -15.28 3.10 0.74
CA PHE A 106 -15.14 3.14 -0.70
C PHE A 106 -16.21 2.29 -1.42
N GLU A 107 -16.54 1.11 -0.91
CA GLU A 107 -17.63 0.27 -1.41
C GLU A 107 -19.02 0.92 -1.21
N ASP A 108 -19.20 1.67 -0.12
CA ASP A 108 -20.44 2.42 0.12
C ASP A 108 -20.63 3.57 -0.88
N GLN A 109 -19.53 4.16 -1.35
CA GLN A 109 -19.55 5.29 -2.29
C GLN A 109 -19.54 4.84 -3.76
N TYR A 110 -18.88 3.73 -4.08
CA TYR A 110 -18.67 3.24 -5.44
C TYR A 110 -19.08 1.78 -5.59
N SER A 111 -20.01 1.52 -6.50
CA SER A 111 -20.38 0.14 -6.87
C SER A 111 -19.25 -0.58 -7.60
N GLU A 112 -19.21 -1.92 -7.51
CA GLU A 112 -18.24 -2.77 -8.23
C GLU A 112 -18.19 -2.44 -9.74
N ALA A 113 -19.35 -2.26 -10.37
CA ALA A 113 -19.43 -1.94 -11.79
C ALA A 113 -18.87 -0.56 -12.16
N GLN A 114 -18.83 0.40 -11.22
CA GLN A 114 -18.15 1.69 -11.42
C GLN A 114 -16.64 1.55 -11.26
N ILE A 115 -16.19 0.76 -10.27
CA ILE A 115 -14.77 0.45 -10.04
C ILE A 115 -14.18 -0.27 -11.27
N GLU A 116 -14.90 -1.26 -11.79
CA GLU A 116 -14.48 -2.02 -12.97
C GLU A 116 -14.30 -1.13 -14.20
N ARG A 117 -15.24 -0.22 -14.44
CA ARG A 117 -15.24 0.67 -15.61
C ARG A 117 -14.35 1.90 -15.45
N ALA A 118 -13.77 2.12 -14.27
CA ALA A 118 -12.88 3.26 -14.04
C ALA A 118 -11.68 3.20 -14.99
N THR A 119 -11.44 4.31 -15.68
CA THR A 119 -10.31 4.52 -16.59
C THR A 119 -9.24 5.45 -15.99
N ALA A 120 -9.57 6.14 -14.92
CA ALA A 120 -8.71 7.07 -14.19
C ALA A 120 -9.06 7.05 -12.69
N GLY A 121 -8.29 7.77 -11.89
CA GLY A 121 -8.59 7.95 -10.48
C GLY A 121 -9.96 8.58 -10.24
N VAL A 122 -10.56 8.24 -9.09
CA VAL A 122 -11.86 8.74 -8.63
C VAL A 122 -11.67 9.63 -7.41
N ALA A 123 -12.63 10.51 -7.16
CA ALA A 123 -12.59 11.41 -6.01
C ALA A 123 -12.92 10.67 -4.72
N PHE A 124 -12.01 10.72 -3.75
CA PHE A 124 -12.24 10.12 -2.44
C PHE A 124 -11.54 10.98 -1.39
N ASP A 125 -12.17 12.11 -1.07
CA ASP A 125 -11.55 13.21 -0.30
C ASP A 125 -11.21 12.81 1.14
N THR A 126 -11.90 11.79 1.67
CA THR A 126 -11.70 11.25 3.03
C THR A 126 -10.32 10.60 3.22
N LEU A 127 -9.64 10.18 2.15
CA LEU A 127 -8.28 9.60 2.21
C LEU A 127 -7.28 10.52 2.89
N GLY A 128 -7.31 11.82 2.56
CA GLY A 128 -6.39 12.81 3.11
C GLY A 128 -6.66 13.07 4.60
N GLU A 129 -7.92 13.08 5.00
CA GLU A 129 -8.34 13.25 6.39
C GLU A 129 -7.95 12.05 7.25
N TYR A 130 -8.14 10.83 6.73
CA TYR A 130 -7.69 9.61 7.40
C TYR A 130 -6.17 9.55 7.53
N LEU A 131 -5.45 9.89 6.48
CA LEU A 131 -4.00 9.92 6.53
C LEU A 131 -3.48 10.88 7.62
N ASN A 132 -4.17 12.00 7.87
CA ASN A 132 -3.78 12.95 8.90
C ASN A 132 -4.21 12.54 10.31
N SER A 133 -5.44 12.06 10.49
CA SER A 133 -5.97 11.64 11.79
C SER A 133 -5.29 10.38 12.33
N TYR A 134 -4.94 9.44 11.45
CA TYR A 134 -4.23 8.21 11.81
C TYR A 134 -2.71 8.39 11.93
N GLN A 135 -2.18 9.62 11.90
CA GLN A 135 -0.79 9.83 12.34
C GLN A 135 -0.62 9.58 13.84
N ASP A 136 -1.68 9.80 14.62
CA ASP A 136 -1.71 9.46 16.05
C ASP A 136 -2.52 8.16 16.25
N PRO A 137 -1.86 7.03 16.56
CA PRO A 137 -2.54 5.75 16.76
C PRO A 137 -3.53 5.77 17.93
N GLN A 138 -3.40 6.69 18.89
CA GLN A 138 -4.31 6.78 20.02
C GLN A 138 -5.67 7.37 19.62
N GLN A 139 -5.71 8.25 18.63
CA GLN A 139 -6.98 8.77 18.13
C GLN A 139 -7.79 7.69 17.39
N ALA A 140 -7.12 6.71 16.80
CA ALA A 140 -7.77 5.55 16.19
C ALA A 140 -8.46 4.63 17.22
N ASN A 141 -8.01 4.60 18.48
CA ASN A 141 -8.59 3.74 19.52
C ASN A 141 -10.06 4.04 19.83
N THR A 142 -10.52 5.27 19.63
CA THR A 142 -11.94 5.64 19.82
C THR A 142 -12.83 5.00 18.74
N ILE A 143 -12.31 4.83 17.52
CA ILE A 143 -13.00 4.17 16.39
C ILE A 143 -12.95 2.64 16.55
N LEU A 144 -11.79 2.10 16.95
CA LEU A 144 -11.56 0.67 17.19
C LEU A 144 -12.51 0.03 18.21
N ARG A 145 -13.01 0.82 19.17
CA ARG A 145 -13.86 0.33 20.25
C ARG A 145 -15.30 0.05 19.81
N VAL A 146 -15.76 0.69 18.73
CA VAL A 146 -17.14 0.59 18.21
C VAL A 146 -17.26 -0.49 17.12
N GLN A 147 -16.17 -0.82 16.40
CA GLN A 147 -16.23 -1.76 15.27
C GLN A 147 -15.91 -3.23 15.61
N ARG A 148 -15.65 -3.56 16.89
CA ARG A 148 -15.34 -4.95 17.32
C ARG A 148 -16.45 -5.96 17.07
N GLU A 149 -17.69 -5.53 16.84
CA GLU A 149 -18.83 -6.45 16.82
C GLU A 149 -19.08 -7.14 15.48
N LEU A 150 -18.40 -6.76 14.37
CA LEU A 150 -18.71 -7.32 13.04
C LEU A 150 -17.50 -7.72 12.18
N GLU A 151 -16.27 -7.66 12.69
CA GLU A 151 -15.11 -8.13 11.94
C GLU A 151 -14.79 -9.59 12.21
N ASP A 152 -15.28 -10.42 11.28
CA ASP A 152 -14.82 -11.76 10.97
C ASP A 152 -13.30 -11.81 11.13
N THR A 153 -12.81 -12.52 12.15
CA THR A 153 -11.39 -12.56 12.54
C THR A 153 -10.61 -13.44 11.56
N LYS A 154 -10.58 -13.04 10.29
CA LYS A 154 -9.78 -13.69 9.26
C LYS A 154 -8.31 -13.49 9.61
N ALA A 155 -7.57 -14.59 9.67
CA ALA A 155 -6.16 -14.58 9.99
C ALA A 155 -5.40 -13.63 9.05
N VAL A 156 -4.65 -12.69 9.64
CA VAL A 156 -3.75 -11.81 8.92
C VAL A 156 -2.51 -12.61 8.55
N LEU A 157 -2.14 -12.60 7.26
CA LEU A 157 -0.96 -13.30 6.76
C LEU A 157 0.26 -12.38 6.79
N HIS A 158 1.32 -12.77 7.47
CA HIS A 158 2.60 -12.04 7.46
C HIS A 158 3.52 -12.62 6.40
N LYS A 159 4.02 -11.78 5.49
CA LYS A 159 5.05 -12.15 4.52
C LYS A 159 6.11 -11.05 4.42
N THR A 160 7.28 -11.43 3.92
CA THR A 160 8.25 -10.45 3.39
C THR A 160 7.90 -10.13 1.94
N MET A 161 8.43 -9.02 1.41
CA MET A 161 8.26 -8.74 -0.02
C MET A 161 8.82 -9.87 -0.90
N GLU A 162 9.99 -10.41 -0.56
CA GLU A 162 10.56 -11.57 -1.26
C GLU A 162 9.64 -12.79 -1.23
N GLY A 163 8.95 -13.04 -0.11
CA GLY A 163 7.96 -14.12 0.02
C GLY A 163 6.64 -13.85 -0.71
N LEU A 164 6.41 -12.63 -1.18
CA LEU A 164 5.30 -12.27 -2.06
C LEU A 164 5.66 -12.36 -3.55
N LEU A 165 6.93 -12.25 -3.88
CA LEU A 165 7.42 -12.35 -5.25
C LEU A 165 7.54 -13.83 -5.69
N ASP A 166 7.54 -14.03 -7.00
CA ASP A 166 7.74 -15.37 -7.57
C ASP A 166 9.20 -15.80 -7.36
N ARG A 167 9.46 -17.12 -7.25
CA ARG A 167 10.79 -17.66 -6.84
C ARG A 167 12.00 -17.14 -7.65
N ASN A 168 11.78 -16.68 -8.89
CA ASN A 168 12.83 -16.20 -9.78
C ASN A 168 12.75 -14.69 -10.06
N GLU A 169 11.91 -13.97 -9.32
CA GLU A 169 11.70 -12.54 -9.51
C GLU A 169 12.21 -11.75 -8.31
N ARG A 170 12.87 -10.63 -8.59
CA ARG A 170 13.39 -9.71 -7.58
C ARG A 170 12.72 -8.36 -7.71
N LEU A 171 12.58 -7.66 -6.59
CA LEU A 171 11.98 -6.32 -6.54
C LEU A 171 12.73 -5.34 -7.46
N GLU A 172 14.05 -5.45 -7.55
CA GLU A 172 14.88 -4.62 -8.44
C GLU A 172 14.54 -4.84 -9.91
N SER A 173 14.26 -6.09 -10.30
CA SER A 173 13.89 -6.42 -11.67
C SER A 173 12.54 -5.82 -12.03
N LEU A 174 11.60 -5.76 -11.08
CA LEU A 174 10.32 -5.09 -11.28
C LEU A 174 10.47 -3.56 -11.36
N VAL A 175 11.33 -2.97 -10.53
CA VAL A 175 11.64 -1.53 -10.58
C VAL A 175 12.25 -1.13 -11.92
N ASP A 176 13.19 -1.92 -12.44
CA ASP A 176 13.83 -1.63 -13.73
C ASP A 176 12.82 -1.71 -14.89
N LYS A 177 11.89 -2.67 -14.86
CA LYS A 177 10.83 -2.85 -15.86
C LYS A 177 9.68 -1.85 -15.74
N SER A 178 9.47 -1.26 -14.56
CA SER A 178 8.34 -0.37 -14.30
C SER A 178 8.37 0.87 -15.19
N THR A 179 7.28 1.14 -15.89
CA THR A 179 7.06 2.39 -16.63
C THR A 179 6.50 3.50 -15.74
N HIS A 180 6.05 3.15 -14.54
CA HIS A 180 5.47 4.09 -13.56
C HIS A 180 6.51 4.81 -12.70
N LEU A 181 7.78 4.37 -12.74
CA LEU A 181 8.88 5.00 -12.01
C LEU A 181 9.72 5.84 -12.96
N SER A 182 9.94 7.10 -12.60
CA SER A 182 10.85 7.98 -13.33
C SER A 182 12.29 7.47 -13.26
N THR A 183 13.10 7.85 -14.25
CA THR A 183 14.54 7.51 -14.27
C THR A 183 15.25 7.98 -13.00
N GLN A 184 14.83 9.12 -12.45
CA GLN A 184 15.35 9.66 -11.19
C GLN A 184 15.02 8.74 -10.01
N SER A 185 13.78 8.28 -9.90
CA SER A 185 13.36 7.37 -8.81
C SER A 185 14.04 6.01 -8.88
N LYS A 186 14.24 5.47 -10.10
CA LYS A 186 15.02 4.25 -10.30
C LYS A 186 16.48 4.43 -9.86
N ALA A 187 17.10 5.56 -10.22
CA ALA A 187 18.48 5.87 -9.82
C ALA A 187 18.58 6.10 -8.29
N PHE A 188 17.59 6.77 -7.70
CA PHE A 188 17.50 6.97 -6.25
C PHE A 188 17.49 5.64 -5.50
N LEU A 189 16.66 4.68 -5.91
CA LEU A 189 16.61 3.36 -5.27
C LEU A 189 17.95 2.62 -5.36
N LYS A 190 18.56 2.62 -6.56
CA LYS A 190 19.87 1.96 -6.77
C LYS A 190 20.95 2.58 -5.88
N THR A 191 20.90 3.90 -5.69
CA THR A 191 21.85 4.62 -4.83
C THR A 191 21.59 4.33 -3.36
N ALA A 192 20.34 4.39 -2.90
CA ALA A 192 19.96 4.11 -1.51
C ALA A 192 20.36 2.69 -1.08
N LYS A 193 20.14 1.68 -1.95
CA LYS A 193 20.61 0.31 -1.68
C LYS A 193 22.13 0.21 -1.60
N LYS A 194 22.86 0.87 -2.50
CA LYS A 194 24.33 0.91 -2.45
C LYS A 194 24.86 1.54 -1.17
N THR A 195 24.28 2.65 -0.74
CA THR A 195 24.67 3.35 0.49
C THR A 195 24.40 2.50 1.74
N ASN A 196 23.26 1.80 1.80
CA ASN A 196 22.95 0.89 2.91
C ASN A 196 23.75 -0.43 2.88
N SER A 197 24.33 -0.80 1.73
CA SER A 197 25.19 -1.99 1.59
C SER A 197 26.67 -1.74 1.92
N CYS A 198 27.11 -0.48 2.00
CA CYS A 198 28.53 -0.10 2.16
C CYS A 198 28.95 0.18 3.62
N CYS A 199 28.33 -0.50 4.59
CA CYS A 199 28.78 -0.51 5.99
C CYS A 199 29.01 -1.94 6.51
N ILE A 200 29.69 -2.77 5.72
CA ILE A 200 30.61 -3.77 6.27
C ILE A 200 32.00 -3.14 6.17
N VAL A 201 32.26 -2.13 6.99
CA VAL A 201 33.63 -1.66 7.20
C VAL A 201 34.24 -2.68 8.17
N MET A 202 35.07 -3.54 7.59
CA MET A 202 36.04 -4.38 8.29
C MET A 202 37.07 -3.48 8.99
#